data_AF-A0A6G1R5V5-F1
#
_entry.id   AF-A0A6G1R5V5-F1
#
_cell.length_a   1.000
_cell.length_b   1.000
_cell.length_c   1.000
_cell.angle_alpha   90.00
_cell.angle_beta   90.00
_cell.angle_gamma   90.00
#
_symmetry.space_group_name_H-M   'P 1'
#
loop_
_entity.id
_entity.type
_entity.pdbx_description
1 polymer ?
#
loop_
_entity_poly.entity_id
_entity_poly.type
_entity_poly.pdbx_seq_one_letter_code
_entity_poly.pdbx_strand_id
1 'polypeptide(L)'
;SFIHMASQKYVLKRHALLVQGFSFLHRYLDLRGPCQESFYNLGRGLHQLGLLHLAIHYYQKVLELPPLTLEGIETDQTDLKRDTAFNLSLIYQSSGNMRMAQKMLYTYAVV
;
A
#
# COMPACT_ATOMS: atom_id res chain seq x y z
N SER A 1 -14.23 1.08 6.35
CA SER A 1 -13.10 1.77 7.02
C SER A 1 -13.27 3.28 6.89
N PHE A 2 -12.64 4.09 7.76
CA PHE A 2 -12.68 5.57 7.67
C PHE A 2 -12.20 6.12 6.32
N ILE A 3 -11.18 5.49 5.74
CA ILE A 3 -10.67 5.82 4.40
C ILE A 3 -11.72 5.52 3.32
N HIS A 4 -12.42 4.39 3.42
CA HIS A 4 -13.53 4.07 2.52
C HIS A 4 -14.67 5.09 2.65
N MET A 5 -15.10 5.42 3.88
CA MET A 5 -16.13 6.42 4.10
C MET A 5 -15.72 7.77 3.50
N ALA A 6 -14.49 8.24 3.77
CA ALA A 6 -13.98 9.49 3.22
C ALA A 6 -13.82 9.51 1.68
N SER A 7 -13.81 8.34 1.03
CA SER A 7 -13.74 8.21 -0.43
C SER A 7 -15.11 8.27 -1.11
N GLN A 8 -16.22 8.30 -0.35
CA GLN A 8 -17.57 8.38 -0.90
C GLN A 8 -17.89 9.77 -1.46
N LYS A 9 -18.78 9.81 -2.46
CA LYS A 9 -19.13 11.04 -3.22
C LYS A 9 -19.75 12.14 -2.35
N TYR A 10 -20.51 11.78 -1.32
CA TYR A 10 -21.20 12.73 -0.44
C TYR A 10 -20.81 12.48 1.02
N VAL A 11 -19.84 13.25 1.52
CA VAL A 11 -19.40 13.20 2.92
C VAL A 11 -19.21 14.60 3.47
N LEU A 12 -20.02 14.94 4.48
CA LEU A 12 -20.02 16.25 5.13
C LEU A 12 -18.72 16.57 5.89
N LYS A 13 -17.96 15.56 6.35
CA LYS A 13 -16.73 15.71 7.15
C LYS A 13 -15.54 14.91 6.59
N ARG A 14 -15.31 14.99 5.27
CA ARG A 14 -14.28 14.21 4.57
C ARG A 14 -12.90 14.34 5.21
N HIS A 15 -12.42 15.56 5.41
CA HIS A 15 -11.08 15.80 5.97
C HIS A 15 -10.88 15.21 7.37
N ALA A 16 -11.89 15.32 8.25
CA ALA A 16 -11.79 14.75 9.60
C ALA A 16 -11.69 13.22 9.58
N LEU A 17 -12.47 12.55 8.73
CA LEU A 17 -12.42 11.09 8.57
C LEU A 17 -11.08 10.64 7.96
N LEU A 18 -10.48 11.45 7.07
CA LEU A 18 -9.14 11.16 6.52
C LEU A 18 -8.07 11.21 7.60
N VAL A 19 -8.04 12.30 8.38
CA VAL A 19 -7.08 12.47 9.49
C VAL A 19 -7.21 11.30 10.46
N GLN A 20 -8.44 10.96 10.86
CA GLN A 20 -8.69 9.85 11.78
C GLN A 20 -8.26 8.50 11.20
N GLY A 21 -8.55 8.25 9.91
CA GLY A 21 -8.11 7.03 9.22
C GLY A 21 -6.59 6.87 9.22
N PHE A 22 -5.85 7.96 8.97
CA PHE A 22 -4.39 7.94 9.04
C PHE A 22 -3.83 7.84 10.45
N SER A 23 -4.47 8.46 11.45
CA SER A 23 -4.08 8.28 12.85
C SER A 23 -4.14 6.80 13.24
N PHE A 24 -5.15 6.06 12.78
CA PHE A 24 -5.22 4.62 13.02
C PHE A 24 -4.15 3.83 12.28
N LEU A 25 -3.86 4.15 11.02
CA LEU A 25 -2.80 3.47 10.26
C LEU A 25 -1.40 3.74 10.84
N HIS A 26 -1.12 4.97 11.26
CA HIS A 26 0.13 5.30 11.95
C HIS A 26 0.22 4.63 13.30
N ARG A 27 -0.86 4.65 14.10
CA ARG A 27 -0.90 3.94 15.37
C ARG A 27 -0.69 2.44 15.19
N TYR A 28 -1.24 1.86 14.11
CA TYR A 28 -1.01 0.47 13.75
C TYR A 28 0.47 0.21 13.46
N LEU A 29 1.11 1.05 12.63
CA LEU A 29 2.54 0.96 12.36
C LEU A 29 3.38 1.03 13.65
N ASP A 30 3.05 1.93 14.58
CA ASP A 30 3.78 2.06 15.84
C ASP A 30 3.68 0.81 16.72
N LEU A 31 2.51 0.16 16.74
CA LEU A 31 2.25 -1.02 17.57
C LEU A 31 2.78 -2.31 16.93
N ARG A 32 2.59 -2.48 15.62
CA ARG A 32 3.02 -3.67 14.87
C ARG A 32 4.52 -3.63 14.55
N GLY A 33 5.06 -2.44 14.39
CA GLY A 33 6.40 -2.20 13.89
C GLY A 33 6.48 -2.14 12.35
N PRO A 34 7.63 -1.70 11.83
CA PRO A 34 7.89 -1.63 10.40
C PRO A 34 8.03 -3.04 9.80
N CYS A 35 7.04 -3.44 9.01
CA CYS A 35 7.02 -4.67 8.23
C CYS A 35 6.34 -4.43 6.88
N GLN A 36 6.37 -5.42 5.98
CA GLN A 36 5.67 -5.34 4.70
C GLN A 36 4.20 -4.96 4.87
N GLU A 37 3.48 -5.61 5.78
CA GLU A 37 2.05 -5.39 6.00
C GLU A 37 1.73 -3.95 6.45
N SER A 38 2.47 -3.44 7.45
CA SER A 38 2.27 -2.09 7.97
C SER A 38 2.48 -1.02 6.89
N PHE A 39 3.53 -1.16 6.08
CA PHE A 39 3.80 -0.21 4.99
C PHE A 39 2.86 -0.40 3.79
N TYR A 40 2.47 -1.64 3.47
CA TYR A 40 1.49 -1.92 2.43
C TYR A 40 0.13 -1.26 2.75
N ASN A 41 -0.32 -1.35 4.00
CA ASN A 41 -1.57 -0.74 4.45
C ASN A 41 -1.53 0.80 4.36
N LEU A 42 -0.41 1.43 4.74
CA LEU A 42 -0.21 2.87 4.54
C LEU A 42 -0.22 3.25 3.06
N GLY A 43 0.52 2.52 2.23
CA GLY A 43 0.56 2.71 0.77
C GLY A 43 -0.82 2.58 0.12
N ARG A 44 -1.59 1.55 0.49
CA ARG A 44 -2.97 1.33 0.03
C ARG A 44 -3.91 2.46 0.44
N GLY A 45 -3.83 2.90 1.69
CA GLY A 45 -4.61 4.03 2.18
C GLY A 45 -4.35 5.31 1.39
N LEU A 46 -3.07 5.63 1.16
CA LEU A 46 -2.66 6.81 0.38
C LEU A 46 -3.04 6.69 -1.10
N HIS A 47 -2.89 5.50 -1.69
CA HIS A 47 -3.27 5.22 -3.06
C HIS A 47 -4.77 5.45 -3.28
N GLN A 48 -5.62 4.92 -2.38
CA GLN A 48 -7.07 5.12 -2.45
C GLN A 48 -7.49 6.60 -2.40
N LEU A 49 -6.67 7.45 -1.81
CA LEU A 49 -6.92 8.88 -1.68
C LEU A 49 -6.30 9.73 -2.79
N GLY A 50 -5.61 9.10 -3.75
CA GLY A 50 -4.92 9.79 -4.83
C GLY A 50 -3.61 10.46 -4.41
N LEU A 51 -3.11 10.20 -3.20
CA LEU A 51 -1.81 10.70 -2.72
C LEU A 51 -0.67 9.82 -3.24
N LEU A 52 -0.56 9.75 -4.57
CA LEU A 52 0.21 8.72 -5.28
C LEU A 52 1.70 8.76 -4.97
N HIS A 53 2.30 9.95 -4.83
CA HIS A 53 3.73 10.07 -4.52
C HIS A 53 4.07 9.45 -3.16
N LEU A 54 3.23 9.69 -2.15
CA LEU A 54 3.38 9.07 -0.82
C LEU A 54 3.06 7.58 -0.86
N ALA A 55 2.08 7.16 -1.66
CA ALA A 55 1.79 5.74 -1.84
C ALA A 55 3.00 4.99 -2.42
N ILE A 56 3.67 5.55 -3.44
CA ILE A 56 4.90 4.99 -4.02
C ILE A 56 5.98 4.83 -2.94
N HIS A 57 6.22 5.86 -2.12
CA HIS A 57 7.22 5.81 -1.05
C HIS A 57 6.99 4.63 -0.10
N TYR A 58 5.75 4.42 0.36
CA TYR A 58 5.45 3.31 1.25
C TYR A 58 5.48 1.95 0.56
N TYR A 59 5.04 1.86 -0.70
CA TYR A 59 5.18 0.63 -1.47
C TYR A 59 6.63 0.25 -1.72
N GLN A 60 7.53 1.21 -1.95
CA GLN A 60 8.97 0.93 -2.08
C GLN A 60 9.53 0.30 -0.79
N LYS A 61 9.13 0.79 0.38
CA LYS A 61 9.51 0.17 1.66
C LYS A 61 9.03 -1.26 1.81
N VAL A 62 7.88 -1.63 1.23
CA VAL A 62 7.41 -3.02 1.22
C VAL A 62 8.38 -3.91 0.42
N LEU A 63 8.83 -3.44 -0.74
CA LEU A 63 9.75 -4.20 -1.61
C LEU A 63 11.13 -4.43 -0.98
N GLU A 64 11.56 -3.52 -0.10
CA GLU A 64 12.84 -3.58 0.63
C GLU A 64 12.82 -4.56 1.82
N LEU A 65 11.64 -4.93 2.31
CA LEU A 65 11.50 -5.77 3.51
C LEU A 65 11.31 -7.25 3.18
N PRO A 66 11.80 -8.15 4.05
CA PRO A 66 11.48 -9.57 3.93
C PRO A 66 9.99 -9.83 4.30
N PRO A 67 9.37 -10.87 3.74
CA PRO A 67 8.06 -11.34 4.17
C PRO A 67 8.11 -11.82 5.62
N LEU A 68 6.95 -11.80 6.28
CA LEU A 68 6.84 -12.20 7.67
C LEU A 68 6.77 -13.73 7.78
N THR A 69 7.74 -14.34 8.45
CA THR A 69 7.69 -15.79 8.72
C THR A 69 6.77 -16.06 9.91
N LEU A 70 5.66 -16.75 9.68
CA LEU A 70 4.71 -17.17 10.70
C LEU A 70 4.67 -18.69 10.78
N GLU A 71 4.63 -19.24 11.99
CA GLU A 71 4.56 -20.68 12.20
C GLU A 71 3.25 -21.23 11.60
N GLY A 72 3.38 -22.25 10.75
CA GLY A 72 2.23 -22.88 10.08
C GLY A 72 1.66 -22.12 8.88
N ILE A 73 2.28 -21.00 8.45
CA ILE A 73 1.86 -20.24 7.26
C ILE A 73 3.03 -20.18 6.28
N GLU A 74 2.76 -20.51 5.01
CA GLU A 74 3.76 -20.41 3.96
C GLU A 74 4.15 -18.96 3.71
N THR A 75 5.45 -18.71 3.58
CA THR A 75 6.00 -17.36 3.37
C THR A 75 5.37 -16.65 2.17
N ASP A 76 5.06 -17.36 1.08
CA ASP A 76 4.44 -16.80 -0.12
C ASP A 76 3.07 -16.16 0.17
N GLN A 77 2.32 -16.70 1.14
CA GLN A 77 1.02 -16.16 1.55
C GLN A 77 1.14 -14.86 2.34
N THR A 78 2.31 -14.60 2.92
CA THR A 78 2.62 -13.38 3.69
C THR A 78 3.44 -12.36 2.90
N ASP A 79 3.95 -12.75 1.72
CA ASP A 79 4.79 -11.88 0.90
C ASP A 79 3.93 -10.93 0.06
N LEU A 80 3.92 -9.66 0.46
CA LEU A 80 3.13 -8.63 -0.19
C LEU A 80 3.86 -7.98 -1.37
N LYS A 81 5.03 -8.47 -1.78
CA LYS A 81 5.78 -7.91 -2.91
C LYS A 81 5.02 -7.99 -4.23
N ARG A 82 4.31 -9.10 -4.48
CA ARG A 82 3.48 -9.28 -5.69
C ARG A 82 2.35 -8.24 -5.75
N ASP A 83 1.57 -8.13 -4.68
CA ASP A 83 0.48 -7.15 -4.57
C ASP A 83 0.98 -5.71 -4.67
N THR A 84 2.12 -5.43 -4.04
CA THR A 84 2.77 -4.13 -4.08
C THR A 84 3.21 -3.77 -5.48
N ALA A 85 3.84 -4.69 -6.20
CA ALA A 85 4.29 -4.49 -7.57
C ALA A 85 3.12 -4.25 -8.52
N PHE A 86 2.01 -4.98 -8.34
CA PHE A 86 0.78 -4.73 -9.07
C PHE A 86 0.26 -3.31 -8.82
N ASN A 87 0.13 -2.89 -7.56
CA ASN A 87 -0.35 -1.54 -7.23
C ASN A 87 0.58 -0.43 -7.77
N LEU A 88 1.90 -0.61 -7.69
CA LEU A 88 2.87 0.31 -8.28
C LEU A 88 2.73 0.37 -9.80
N SER A 89 2.48 -0.76 -10.46
CA SER A 89 2.27 -0.80 -11.90
C SER A 89 1.06 0.03 -12.33
N LEU A 90 -0.04 0.01 -11.56
CA LEU A 90 -1.22 0.83 -11.81
C LEU A 90 -0.91 2.33 -11.68
N ILE A 91 -0.15 2.72 -10.66
CA ILE A 91 0.28 4.11 -10.47
C ILE A 91 1.15 4.57 -11.65
N TYR A 92 2.15 3.77 -12.05
CA TYR A 92 3.01 4.10 -13.17
C TYR A 92 2.25 4.13 -14.50
N GLN A 93 1.32 3.21 -14.73
CA GLN A 93 0.47 3.22 -15.91
C GLN A 93 -0.39 4.48 -15.97
N SER A 94 -1.00 4.88 -14.84
CA SER A 94 -1.83 6.10 -14.77
C SER A 94 -1.05 7.39 -15.04
N SER A 95 0.26 7.39 -14.78
CA SER A 95 1.16 8.51 -15.10
C SER A 95 1.81 8.40 -16.49
N GLY A 96 1.46 7.40 -17.29
CA GLY A 96 2.04 7.15 -18.62
C GLY A 96 3.44 6.52 -18.60
N ASN A 97 3.99 6.20 -17.43
CA ASN A 97 5.31 5.57 -17.29
C ASN A 97 5.23 4.05 -17.47
N MET A 98 4.90 3.62 -18.70
CA MET A 98 4.73 2.20 -19.05
C MET A 98 5.98 1.37 -18.80
N ARG A 99 7.17 1.95 -18.98
CA ARG A 99 8.45 1.28 -18.72
C ARG A 99 8.57 0.86 -17.26
N MET A 100 8.26 1.76 -16.32
CA MET A 100 8.31 1.41 -14.89
C MET A 100 7.19 0.45 -14.51
N ALA A 101 5.99 0.59 -15.08
CA ALA A 101 4.90 -0.34 -14.83
C ALA A 101 5.29 -1.78 -15.20
N GLN A 102 5.83 -1.97 -16.41
CA GLN A 102 6.34 -3.27 -16.87
C GLN A 102 7.50 -3.77 -16.01
N LYS A 103 8.45 -2.92 -15.65
CA LYS A 103 9.56 -3.29 -14.77
C LYS A 103 9.07 -3.87 -13.45
N MET A 104 8.08 -3.23 -12.80
CA MET A 104 7.53 -3.73 -11.54
C MET A 104 6.92 -5.12 -11.70
N LEU A 105 6.09 -5.32 -12.73
CA LEU A 105 5.45 -6.61 -12.98
C LEU A 105 6.47 -7.71 -13.30
N TYR A 106 7.44 -7.46 -14.18
CA TYR A 106 8.44 -8.47 -14.54
C TYR A 106 9.39 -8.84 -13.40
N THR A 107 9.69 -7.90 -12.51
CA THR A 107 10.63 -8.15 -11.41
C THR A 107 9.98 -8.94 -10.27
N TYR A 108 8.69 -8.70 -10.00
CA TYR A 108 8.07 -9.17 -8.77
C TYR A 108 6.77 -9.97 -8.97
N ALA A 109 6.13 -9.92 -10.14
CA ALA A 109 4.82 -10.51 -10.39
C ALA A 109 4.84 -11.64 -11.46
N VAL A 110 6.02 -12.15 -11.82
CA VAL A 110 6.18 -13.32 -12.69
C VAL A 110 6.50 -14.54 -11.82
N VAL A 111 5.82 -15.66 -12.11
CA VAL A 111 6.00 -16.98 -11.49
C VAL A 111 6.79 -17.87 -12.44
#